data_AF-A0A956HDH3-F1
#
_entry.id   AF-A0A956HDH3-F1
#
_cell.length_a   1.000
_cell.length_b   1.000
_cell.length_c   1.000
_cell.angle_alpha   90.00
_cell.angle_beta   90.00
_cell.angle_gamma   90.00
#
_symmetry.space_group_name_H-M   'P 1'
#
loop_
_entity.id
_entity.type
_entity.pdbx_description
1 polymer ?
#
loop_
_entity_poly.entity_id
_entity_poly.type
_entity_poly.pdbx_seq_one_letter_code
_entity_poly.pdbx_strand_id
1 'polypeptide(L)'
;MDRVPSHSGPRARARLVALIGLSCAQLFVAPTPALAAAVAPAEDPALTRAQDLYEKGRGKFETADFAAAVELWTEAYTALPADTAYSEVKVLLLYNIATAREKAFEIDGELSQLRQAEVLLKSFEDNIPALYEDPKVREEELTRVRERRQTIAAKIAEAEAARAAEESEPAPEEPEEPVEEPAPPPSQEEVDAPEDDRAGKALVATGAGLTVLGGVGLGIMVGGLVMGSGANDIADLDTTDAAGRGDQFATGRLGNTLAIVGGVAGGVFVATGVALIVVGKLRKGKGKATALAPAIGPGVLGLQLTGRF
;
A
#
# COMPACT_ATOMS: atom_id res chain seq x y z
N MET A 1 18.94 -50.71 12.18
CA MET A 1 19.17 -50.03 13.47
C MET A 1 20.56 -49.43 13.38
N ASP A 2 20.70 -48.29 12.71
CA ASP A 2 21.98 -47.67 12.40
C ASP A 2 22.10 -46.35 13.17
N ARG A 3 23.21 -46.21 13.90
CA ARG A 3 23.50 -45.05 14.75
C ARG A 3 24.03 -43.89 13.91
N VAL A 4 23.38 -42.74 14.03
CA VAL A 4 23.84 -41.44 13.54
C VAL A 4 24.93 -40.89 14.48
N PRO A 5 26.08 -40.40 13.99
CA PRO A 5 27.04 -39.68 14.82
C PRO A 5 26.65 -38.21 15.02
N SER A 6 26.59 -37.83 16.29
CA SER A 6 26.43 -36.47 16.81
C SER A 6 27.68 -35.63 16.58
N HIS A 7 27.62 -34.59 15.73
CA HIS A 7 28.65 -33.56 15.66
C HIS A 7 28.32 -32.40 16.60
N SER A 8 28.92 -32.44 17.78
CA SER A 8 29.04 -31.33 18.72
C SER A 8 30.27 -30.49 18.34
N GLY A 9 30.06 -29.25 17.89
CA GLY A 9 31.12 -28.27 17.62
C GLY A 9 30.96 -27.03 18.51
N PRO A 10 32.05 -26.46 19.08
CA PRO A 10 32.00 -25.64 20.29
C PRO A 10 31.68 -24.16 20.05
N ARG A 11 30.98 -23.58 21.03
CA ARG A 11 30.85 -22.14 21.29
C ARG A 11 32.09 -21.61 22.03
N ALA A 12 32.69 -20.51 21.59
CA ALA A 12 33.46 -19.54 22.43
C ALA A 12 33.81 -18.30 21.58
N ARG A 13 33.11 -17.16 21.71
CA ARG A 13 33.32 -16.03 22.67
C ARG A 13 34.73 -15.40 22.66
N ALA A 14 34.78 -14.22 22.04
CA ALA A 14 35.40 -12.94 22.46
C ALA A 14 36.83 -12.91 23.02
N ARG A 15 37.68 -12.03 22.44
CA ARG A 15 38.58 -11.14 23.21
C ARG A 15 38.83 -9.80 22.51
N LEU A 16 38.34 -8.75 23.16
CA LEU A 16 38.78 -7.36 23.11
C LEU A 16 40.19 -7.29 23.75
N VAL A 17 41.17 -6.68 23.08
CA VAL A 17 42.42 -6.23 23.72
C VAL A 17 42.70 -4.81 23.26
N ALA A 18 42.43 -3.87 24.16
CA ALA A 18 42.96 -2.52 24.11
C ALA A 18 44.44 -2.56 24.55
N LEU A 19 45.30 -1.85 23.82
CA LEU A 19 46.66 -1.56 24.28
C LEU A 19 46.96 -0.08 24.01
N ILE A 20 46.89 0.65 25.11
CA ILE A 20 47.34 2.03 25.28
C ILE A 20 48.88 1.99 25.25
N GLY A 21 49.47 2.65 24.24
CA GLY A 21 50.91 2.82 24.10
C GLY A 21 51.27 4.29 24.07
N LEU A 22 51.64 4.81 25.24
CA LEU A 22 52.28 6.09 25.49
C LEU A 22 53.64 6.15 24.77
N SER A 23 53.93 7.17 23.95
CA SER A 23 55.32 7.48 23.55
C SER A 23 55.55 8.93 23.10
N CYS A 24 56.39 9.57 23.92
CA CYS A 24 57.33 10.67 23.71
C CYS A 24 57.29 11.51 22.42
N ALA A 25 57.02 12.80 22.64
CA ALA A 25 57.32 13.89 21.72
C ALA A 25 58.83 13.98 21.39
N GLN A 26 59.15 13.91 20.10
CA GLN A 26 60.36 14.51 19.54
C GLN A 26 59.94 15.60 18.55
N LEU A 27 60.21 16.86 18.92
CA LEU A 27 60.02 18.02 18.06
C LEU A 27 61.19 18.12 17.07
N PHE A 28 61.03 17.48 15.90
CA PHE A 28 61.81 17.81 14.72
C PHE A 28 61.04 18.85 13.89
N VAL A 29 61.54 20.08 13.86
CA VAL A 29 61.06 21.12 12.93
C VAL A 29 61.74 20.86 11.58
N ALA A 30 61.15 19.98 10.78
CA ALA A 30 61.51 19.84 9.37
C ALA A 30 60.80 20.94 8.55
N PRO A 31 61.43 21.50 7.50
CA PRO A 31 60.75 22.41 6.59
C PRO A 31 59.57 21.67 5.96
N THR A 32 58.36 22.16 6.21
CA THR A 32 57.14 21.59 5.66
C THR A 32 57.23 21.73 4.14
N PRO A 33 57.40 20.65 3.37
CA PRO A 33 57.23 20.75 1.94
C PRO A 33 55.81 21.27 1.73
N ALA A 34 55.66 22.31 0.93
CA ALA A 34 54.35 22.76 0.48
C ALA A 34 53.71 21.60 -0.29
N LEU A 35 53.00 20.74 0.45
CA LEU A 35 52.16 19.69 -0.07
C LEU A 35 51.14 20.41 -0.92
N ALA A 36 51.29 20.30 -2.24
CA ALA A 36 50.22 20.62 -3.17
C ALA A 36 48.97 19.92 -2.63
N ALA A 37 48.01 20.72 -2.15
CA ALA A 37 46.78 20.20 -1.62
C ALA A 37 46.12 19.40 -2.73
N ALA A 38 46.18 18.07 -2.62
CA ALA A 38 45.44 17.18 -3.50
C ALA A 38 43.97 17.56 -3.31
N VAL A 39 43.38 18.18 -4.34
CA VAL A 39 41.96 18.50 -4.35
C VAL A 39 41.25 17.16 -4.21
N ALA A 40 40.59 16.96 -3.07
CA ALA A 40 39.78 15.77 -2.86
C ALA A 40 38.77 15.69 -4.01
N PRO A 41 38.58 14.51 -4.63
CA PRO A 41 37.60 14.37 -5.69
C PRO A 41 36.25 14.84 -5.16
N ALA A 42 35.57 15.71 -5.92
CA ALA A 42 34.26 16.20 -5.55
C ALA A 42 33.30 15.01 -5.43
N GLU A 43 32.56 14.95 -4.32
CA GLU A 43 31.53 13.93 -4.13
C GLU A 43 30.45 14.07 -5.19
N ASP A 44 29.97 12.92 -5.69
CA ASP A 44 28.91 12.90 -6.69
C ASP A 44 27.56 13.28 -6.04
N PRO A 45 26.91 14.36 -6.50
CA PRO A 45 25.64 14.82 -5.93
C PRO A 45 24.50 13.79 -6.03
N ALA A 46 24.51 12.90 -7.02
CA ALA A 46 23.49 11.87 -7.14
C ALA A 46 23.60 10.83 -6.03
N LEU A 47 24.83 10.40 -5.73
CA LEU A 47 25.11 9.48 -4.62
C LEU A 47 24.74 10.12 -3.27
N THR A 48 25.10 11.38 -3.03
CA THR A 48 24.72 12.10 -1.81
C THR A 48 23.20 12.15 -1.64
N ARG A 49 22.45 12.49 -2.70
CA ARG A 49 20.98 12.50 -2.66
C ARG A 49 20.40 11.11 -2.36
N ALA A 50 20.93 10.06 -2.99
CA ALA A 50 20.46 8.70 -2.77
C ALA A 50 20.73 8.23 -1.33
N GLN A 51 21.87 8.60 -0.75
CA GLN A 51 22.20 8.33 0.66
C GLN A 51 21.24 9.04 1.61
N ASP A 52 20.94 10.32 1.38
CA ASP A 52 19.97 11.06 2.20
C ASP A 52 18.57 10.43 2.16
N LEU A 53 18.12 10.00 0.98
CA LEU A 53 16.84 9.30 0.81
C LEU A 53 16.86 7.93 1.47
N TYR A 54 17.97 7.19 1.36
CA TYR A 54 18.15 5.91 2.02
C TYR A 54 18.05 6.02 3.54
N GLU A 55 18.71 7.00 4.14
CA GLU A 55 18.70 7.28 5.57
C GLU A 55 17.29 7.66 6.07
N LYS A 56 16.58 8.51 5.33
CA LYS A 56 15.17 8.82 5.63
C LYS A 56 14.29 7.57 5.54
N GLY A 57 14.47 6.76 4.51
CA GLY A 57 13.75 5.51 4.32
C GLY A 57 14.01 4.50 5.45
N ARG A 58 15.25 4.43 5.95
CA ARG A 58 15.60 3.63 7.13
C ARG A 58 14.84 4.10 8.36
N GLY A 59 14.79 5.41 8.62
CA GLY A 59 13.99 5.96 9.72
C GLY A 59 12.51 5.58 9.63
N LYS A 60 11.92 5.63 8.43
CA LYS A 60 10.53 5.19 8.19
C LYS A 60 10.34 3.70 8.48
N PHE A 61 11.25 2.87 7.97
CA PHE A 61 11.23 1.42 8.20
C PHE A 61 11.32 1.08 9.70
N GLU A 62 12.20 1.75 10.45
CA GLU A 62 12.35 1.55 11.90
C GLU A 62 11.09 1.94 12.69
N THR A 63 10.32 2.92 12.20
CA THR A 63 9.03 3.33 12.78
C THR A 63 7.82 2.51 12.26
N ALA A 64 8.07 1.39 11.58
CA ALA A 64 7.06 0.54 10.94
C ALA A 64 6.18 1.25 9.88
N ASP A 65 6.61 2.41 9.38
CA ASP A 65 6.01 3.10 8.24
C ASP A 65 6.62 2.54 6.94
N PHE A 66 6.32 1.27 6.67
CA PHE A 66 6.94 0.51 5.58
C PHE A 66 6.57 1.05 4.20
N ALA A 67 5.36 1.60 4.03
CA ALA A 67 4.94 2.23 2.79
C ALA A 67 5.81 3.46 2.46
N ALA A 68 6.02 4.36 3.42
CA ALA A 68 6.90 5.50 3.21
C ALA A 68 8.37 5.09 3.00
N ALA A 69 8.84 4.02 3.65
CA ALA A 69 10.18 3.47 3.41
C ALA A 69 10.34 2.98 1.96
N VAL A 70 9.36 2.25 1.43
CA VAL A 70 9.32 1.81 0.03
C VAL A 70 9.41 3.01 -0.92
N GLU A 71 8.63 4.07 -0.68
CA GLU A 71 8.66 5.27 -1.51
C GLU A 71 10.03 5.95 -1.52
N LEU A 72 10.62 6.17 -0.33
CA LEU A 72 11.92 6.83 -0.19
C LEU A 72 13.05 6.03 -0.81
N TRP A 73 13.08 4.71 -0.62
CA TRP A 73 14.09 3.85 -1.25
C TRP A 73 13.88 3.70 -2.76
N THR A 74 12.64 3.76 -3.23
CA THR A 74 12.37 3.83 -4.67
C THR A 74 12.87 5.15 -5.26
N GLU A 75 12.67 6.28 -4.57
CA GLU A 75 13.23 7.57 -4.98
C GLU A 75 14.77 7.55 -4.97
N ALA A 76 15.38 6.92 -3.96
CA ALA A 76 16.83 6.73 -3.91
C ALA A 76 17.32 5.93 -5.11
N TYR A 77 16.61 4.86 -5.48
CA TYR A 77 16.95 4.01 -6.61
C TYR A 77 16.85 4.77 -7.95
N THR A 78 15.82 5.61 -8.11
CA THR A 78 15.62 6.38 -9.35
C THR A 78 16.54 7.59 -9.45
N ALA A 79 17.01 8.15 -8.33
CA ALA A 79 17.97 9.24 -8.30
C ALA A 79 19.36 8.84 -8.81
N LEU A 80 19.72 7.56 -8.72
CA LEU A 80 21.00 7.05 -9.18
C LEU A 80 21.03 6.87 -10.70
N PRO A 81 22.05 7.39 -11.41
CA PRO A 81 22.23 7.15 -12.84
C PRO A 81 22.26 5.66 -13.20
N ALA A 82 22.02 5.33 -14.48
CA ALA A 82 22.12 3.96 -14.99
C ALA A 82 23.58 3.50 -15.24
N ASP A 83 24.56 4.20 -14.65
CA ASP A 83 25.98 3.84 -14.79
C ASP A 83 26.31 2.60 -13.96
N THR A 84 27.21 1.78 -14.48
CA THR A 84 27.87 0.67 -13.78
C THR A 84 28.42 1.06 -12.42
N ALA A 85 28.88 2.30 -12.24
CA ALA A 85 29.40 2.82 -10.98
C ALA A 85 28.37 2.82 -9.83
N TYR A 86 27.07 2.84 -10.14
CA TYR A 86 25.99 2.80 -9.13
C TYR A 86 25.26 1.46 -9.07
N SER A 87 25.65 0.49 -9.90
CA SER A 87 24.95 -0.79 -10.01
C SER A 87 24.84 -1.50 -8.66
N GLU A 88 25.91 -1.54 -7.89
CA GLU A 88 25.94 -2.14 -6.55
C GLU A 88 24.90 -1.51 -5.61
N VAL A 89 24.91 -0.18 -5.50
CA VAL A 89 23.98 0.56 -4.63
C VAL A 89 22.53 0.36 -5.07
N LYS A 90 22.27 0.37 -6.38
CA LYS A 90 20.93 0.14 -6.94
C LYS A 90 20.42 -1.27 -6.61
N VAL A 91 21.27 -2.29 -6.72
CA VAL A 91 20.89 -3.66 -6.40
C VAL A 91 20.63 -3.82 -4.89
N LEU A 92 21.44 -3.22 -4.02
CA LEU A 92 21.19 -3.22 -2.57
C LEU A 92 19.86 -2.54 -2.21
N LEU A 93 19.49 -1.45 -2.89
CA LEU A 93 18.19 -0.80 -2.71
C LEU A 93 17.03 -1.73 -3.09
N LEU A 94 17.14 -2.56 -4.14
CA LEU A 94 16.09 -3.53 -4.51
C LEU A 94 15.81 -4.50 -3.35
N TYR A 95 16.85 -5.00 -2.68
CA TYR A 95 16.70 -5.88 -1.53
C TYR A 95 15.99 -5.22 -0.35
N ASN A 96 16.31 -3.95 -0.08
CA ASN A 96 15.66 -3.18 0.98
C ASN A 96 14.19 -2.89 0.66
N ILE A 97 13.88 -2.48 -0.57
CA ILE A 97 12.50 -2.27 -1.02
C ILE A 97 11.69 -3.57 -0.91
N ALA A 98 12.24 -4.70 -1.35
CA ALA A 98 11.58 -6.00 -1.22
C ALA A 98 11.29 -6.35 0.25
N THR A 99 12.23 -6.03 1.14
CA THR A 99 12.08 -6.25 2.58
C THR A 99 10.98 -5.39 3.19
N ALA A 100 10.91 -4.10 2.84
CA ALA A 100 9.82 -3.23 3.29
C ALA A 100 8.46 -3.69 2.77
N ARG A 101 8.36 -4.19 1.53
CA ARG A 101 7.11 -4.74 0.99
C ARG A 101 6.67 -6.01 1.71
N GLU A 102 7.59 -6.92 2.01
CA GLU A 102 7.28 -8.09 2.84
C GLU A 102 6.72 -7.67 4.21
N LYS A 103 7.32 -6.64 4.84
CA LYS A 103 6.85 -6.10 6.12
C LYS A 103 5.53 -5.33 6.02
N ALA A 104 5.27 -4.65 4.92
CA ALA A 104 3.98 -4.01 4.68
C ALA A 104 2.84 -5.04 4.64
N PHE A 105 3.05 -6.18 3.94
CA PHE A 105 2.10 -7.29 3.92
C PHE A 105 1.77 -7.82 5.33
N GLU A 106 2.76 -7.90 6.23
CA GLU A 106 2.53 -8.34 7.61
C GLU A 106 1.57 -7.40 8.37
N ILE A 107 1.38 -6.15 7.93
CA ILE A 107 0.47 -5.17 8.52
C ILE A 107 -0.88 -5.13 7.81
N ASP A 108 -0.89 -4.99 6.48
CA ASP A 108 -2.10 -4.71 5.70
C ASP A 108 -2.75 -5.95 5.07
N GLY A 109 -2.04 -7.08 5.00
CA GLY A 109 -2.50 -8.29 4.34
C GLY A 109 -2.61 -8.19 2.81
N GLU A 110 -2.09 -7.13 2.19
CA GLU A 110 -2.23 -6.87 0.77
C GLU A 110 -1.30 -7.76 -0.05
N LEU A 111 -1.86 -8.80 -0.64
CA LEU A 111 -1.13 -9.81 -1.43
C LEU A 111 -0.26 -9.21 -2.55
N SER A 112 -0.65 -8.04 -3.06
CA SER A 112 0.13 -7.30 -4.06
C SER A 112 1.55 -6.94 -3.59
N GLN A 113 1.74 -6.72 -2.28
CA GLN A 113 3.04 -6.43 -1.68
C GLN A 113 3.99 -7.63 -1.76
N LEU A 114 3.51 -8.84 -1.44
CA LEU A 114 4.32 -10.06 -1.53
C LEU A 114 4.74 -10.36 -2.97
N ARG A 115 3.82 -10.22 -3.94
CA ARG A 115 4.13 -10.42 -5.36
C ARG A 115 5.21 -9.45 -5.83
N GLN A 116 5.13 -8.18 -5.42
CA GLN A 116 6.15 -7.19 -5.77
C GLN A 116 7.50 -7.47 -5.07
N ALA A 117 7.49 -7.91 -3.81
CA ALA A 117 8.70 -8.34 -3.10
C ALA A 117 9.38 -9.52 -3.80
N GLU A 118 8.61 -10.50 -4.27
CA GLU A 118 9.13 -11.67 -4.99
C GLU A 118 9.85 -11.28 -6.29
N VAL A 119 9.27 -10.36 -7.07
CA VAL A 119 9.86 -9.84 -8.30
C VAL A 119 11.17 -9.09 -8.02
N LEU A 120 11.19 -8.24 -6.98
CA LEU A 120 12.38 -7.50 -6.59
C LEU A 120 13.51 -8.42 -6.10
N LEU A 121 13.19 -9.45 -5.31
CA LEU A 121 14.17 -10.45 -4.85
C LEU A 121 14.70 -11.29 -6.00
N LYS A 122 13.88 -11.61 -7.01
CA LYS A 122 14.35 -12.27 -8.22
C LYS A 122 15.37 -11.39 -8.95
N SER A 123 15.09 -10.10 -9.10
CA SER A 123 16.04 -9.16 -9.69
C SER A 123 17.33 -9.04 -8.86
N PHE A 124 17.23 -9.05 -7.53
CA PHE A 124 18.41 -9.10 -6.65
C PHE A 124 19.23 -10.38 -6.85
N GLU A 125 18.57 -11.55 -6.88
CA GLU A 125 19.19 -12.85 -7.14
C GLU A 125 19.97 -12.85 -8.46
N ASP A 126 19.38 -12.33 -9.53
CA ASP A 126 20.01 -12.25 -10.86
C ASP A 126 21.28 -11.37 -10.86
N ASN A 127 21.41 -10.44 -9.91
CA ASN A 127 22.55 -9.51 -9.81
C ASN A 127 23.62 -9.94 -8.79
N ILE A 128 23.35 -10.93 -7.92
CA ILE A 128 24.33 -11.44 -6.94
C ILE A 128 25.70 -11.79 -7.56
N PRO A 129 25.79 -12.42 -8.75
CA PRO A 129 27.09 -12.72 -9.35
C PRO A 129 27.97 -11.50 -9.64
N ALA A 130 27.36 -10.33 -9.85
CA ALA A 130 28.07 -9.07 -10.09
C ALA A 130 28.47 -8.36 -8.77
N LEU A 131 27.73 -8.60 -7.68
CA LEU A 131 27.99 -7.98 -6.38
C LEU A 131 29.13 -8.66 -5.59
N TYR A 132 29.28 -9.98 -5.75
CA TYR A 132 30.18 -10.77 -4.91
C TYR A 132 31.23 -11.49 -5.76
N GLU A 133 32.48 -11.04 -5.64
CA GLU A 133 33.63 -11.67 -6.30
C GLU A 133 33.91 -13.08 -5.75
N ASP A 134 33.85 -13.25 -4.43
CA ASP A 134 34.10 -14.53 -3.76
C ASP A 134 32.97 -15.54 -4.10
N PRO A 135 33.29 -16.67 -4.77
CA PRO A 135 32.29 -17.67 -5.13
C PRO A 135 31.55 -18.26 -3.92
N LYS A 136 32.19 -18.36 -2.76
CA LYS A 136 31.58 -18.92 -1.55
C LYS A 136 30.52 -17.98 -0.99
N VAL A 137 30.86 -16.70 -0.84
CA VAL A 137 29.91 -15.66 -0.37
C VAL A 137 28.74 -15.55 -1.34
N ARG A 138 29.01 -15.59 -2.65
CA ARG A 138 27.98 -15.57 -3.69
C ARG A 138 26.99 -16.73 -3.56
N GLU A 139 27.47 -17.95 -3.35
CA GLU A 139 26.60 -19.13 -3.22
C GLU A 139 25.77 -19.09 -1.92
N GLU A 140 26.37 -18.63 -0.82
CA GLU A 140 25.66 -18.41 0.45
C GLU A 140 24.52 -17.38 0.29
N GLU A 141 24.79 -16.28 -0.40
CA GLU A 141 23.82 -15.23 -0.69
C GLU A 141 22.72 -15.69 -1.65
N LEU A 142 23.05 -16.42 -2.72
CA LEU A 142 22.07 -17.03 -3.63
C LEU A 142 21.14 -17.98 -2.87
N THR A 143 21.70 -18.84 -2.01
CA THR A 143 20.93 -19.78 -1.20
C THR A 143 19.95 -19.04 -0.31
N ARG A 144 20.44 -18.04 0.45
CA ARG A 144 19.60 -17.23 1.35
C ARG A 144 18.44 -16.55 0.61
N VAL A 145 18.70 -15.95 -0.55
CA VAL A 145 17.68 -15.25 -1.32
C VAL A 145 16.66 -16.21 -1.91
N ARG A 146 17.09 -17.38 -2.42
CA ARG A 146 16.19 -18.42 -2.92
C ARG A 146 15.27 -18.97 -1.84
N GLU A 147 15.80 -19.25 -0.65
CA GLU A 147 15.00 -19.70 0.50
C GLU A 147 13.96 -18.64 0.89
N ARG A 148 14.36 -17.36 0.92
CA ARG A 148 13.44 -16.26 1.20
C ARG A 148 12.35 -16.14 0.13
N ARG A 149 12.69 -16.26 -1.15
CA ARG A 149 11.73 -16.25 -2.26
C ARG A 149 10.76 -17.42 -2.18
N GLN A 150 11.24 -18.62 -1.88
CA GLN A 150 10.37 -19.79 -1.67
C GLN A 150 9.39 -19.55 -0.51
N THR A 151 9.86 -18.95 0.58
CA THR A 151 9.00 -18.55 1.71
C THR A 151 7.91 -17.57 1.28
N ILE A 152 8.25 -16.54 0.50
CA ILE A 152 7.27 -15.56 0.00
C ILE A 152 6.29 -16.23 -0.97
N ALA A 153 6.74 -17.10 -1.87
CA ALA A 153 5.89 -17.84 -2.78
C ALA A 153 4.89 -18.75 -2.04
N ALA A 154 5.33 -19.39 -0.94
CA ALA A 154 4.45 -20.17 -0.08
C ALA A 154 3.39 -19.29 0.60
N LYS A 155 3.78 -18.13 1.16
CA LYS A 155 2.82 -17.15 1.73
C LYS A 155 1.80 -16.68 0.69
N ILE A 156 2.23 -16.44 -0.55
CA ILE A 156 1.34 -16.06 -1.65
C ILE A 156 0.31 -17.16 -1.92
N ALA A 157 0.79 -18.40 -2.09
CA ALA A 157 -0.09 -19.55 -2.36
C ALA A 157 -1.09 -19.81 -1.22
N GLU A 158 -0.65 -19.67 0.04
CA GLU A 158 -1.52 -19.81 1.21
C GLU A 158 -2.60 -18.72 1.25
N ALA A 159 -2.22 -17.46 1.04
CA ALA A 159 -3.17 -16.34 1.03
C ALA A 159 -4.17 -16.44 -0.14
N GLU A 160 -3.74 -16.90 -1.31
CA GLU A 160 -4.62 -17.16 -2.45
C GLU A 160 -5.60 -18.31 -2.16
N ALA A 161 -5.12 -19.40 -1.55
CA ALA A 161 -5.97 -20.52 -1.16
C ALA A 161 -6.99 -20.13 -0.10
N ALA A 162 -6.60 -19.33 0.90
CA ALA A 162 -7.51 -18.82 1.92
C ALA A 162 -8.62 -17.95 1.31
N ARG A 163 -8.25 -17.03 0.42
CA ARG A 163 -9.22 -16.17 -0.29
C ARG A 163 -10.16 -16.98 -1.19
N ALA A 164 -9.65 -17.99 -1.88
CA ALA A 164 -10.46 -18.88 -2.69
C ALA A 164 -11.43 -19.72 -1.84
N ALA A 165 -11.02 -20.13 -0.64
CA ALA A 165 -11.88 -20.85 0.31
C ALA A 165 -13.03 -19.94 0.80
N GLU A 166 -12.73 -18.70 1.19
CA GLU A 166 -13.75 -17.70 1.59
C GLU A 166 -14.76 -17.40 0.47
N GLU A 167 -14.31 -17.30 -0.79
CA GLU A 167 -15.20 -17.10 -1.94
C GLU A 167 -16.04 -18.34 -2.27
N SER A 168 -15.57 -19.54 -1.90
CA SER A 168 -16.28 -20.80 -2.13
C SER A 168 -17.24 -21.19 -1.02
N GLU A 169 -17.17 -20.57 0.16
CA GLU A 169 -18.22 -20.76 1.17
C GLU A 169 -19.54 -20.25 0.57
N PRO A 170 -20.56 -21.11 0.43
CA PRO A 170 -21.84 -20.69 -0.13
C PRO A 170 -22.31 -19.50 0.69
N ALA A 171 -22.61 -18.39 0.01
CA ALA A 171 -23.16 -17.19 0.63
C ALA A 171 -24.19 -17.65 1.66
N PRO A 172 -24.03 -17.28 2.95
CA PRO A 172 -24.90 -17.78 4.02
C PRO A 172 -26.32 -17.71 3.50
N GLU A 173 -26.99 -18.87 3.38
CA GLU A 173 -28.37 -18.92 2.91
C GLU A 173 -29.09 -17.80 3.65
N GLU A 174 -29.49 -16.74 2.91
CA GLU A 174 -30.14 -15.58 3.51
C GLU A 174 -31.20 -16.19 4.41
N PRO A 175 -31.09 -16.02 5.75
CA PRO A 175 -31.99 -16.69 6.67
C PRO A 175 -33.37 -16.34 6.19
N GLU A 176 -34.12 -17.35 5.68
CA GLU A 176 -35.39 -17.16 5.02
C GLU A 176 -36.13 -16.13 5.86
N GLU A 177 -36.33 -14.91 5.32
CA GLU A 177 -36.93 -13.82 6.08
C GLU A 177 -38.13 -14.45 6.75
N PRO A 178 -38.16 -14.51 8.11
CA PRO A 178 -39.24 -15.19 8.80
C PRO A 178 -40.50 -14.62 8.22
N VAL A 179 -41.26 -15.44 7.48
CA VAL A 179 -42.51 -15.02 6.85
C VAL A 179 -43.25 -14.34 7.98
N GLU A 180 -43.38 -13.01 7.93
CA GLU A 180 -43.87 -12.23 9.05
C GLU A 180 -45.25 -12.78 9.39
N GLU A 181 -45.30 -13.63 10.39
CA GLU A 181 -46.56 -13.99 11.02
C GLU A 181 -47.11 -12.65 11.49
N PRO A 182 -48.28 -12.23 10.98
CA PRO A 182 -48.76 -10.86 11.11
C PRO A 182 -48.66 -10.46 12.58
N ALA A 183 -47.71 -9.56 12.86
CA ALA A 183 -47.40 -9.19 14.23
C ALA A 183 -48.70 -8.78 14.93
N PRO A 184 -49.02 -9.33 16.12
CA PRO A 184 -50.10 -8.79 16.92
C PRO A 184 -49.86 -7.27 17.05
N PRO A 185 -50.92 -6.46 16.95
CA PRO A 185 -50.80 -5.00 16.96
C PRO A 185 -49.94 -4.59 18.15
N PRO A 186 -48.93 -3.74 17.95
CA PRO A 186 -47.99 -3.40 19.01
C PRO A 186 -48.75 -2.87 20.22
N SER A 187 -48.61 -3.58 21.35
CA SER A 187 -48.97 -3.04 22.65
C SER A 187 -48.11 -1.81 22.87
N GLN A 188 -48.76 -0.65 22.82
CA GLN A 188 -48.17 0.66 23.07
C GLN A 188 -47.75 0.72 24.55
N GLU A 189 -46.56 0.23 24.88
CA GLU A 189 -45.84 0.79 26.02
C GLU A 189 -45.22 2.10 25.54
N GLU A 190 -45.97 3.18 25.78
CA GLU A 190 -45.52 4.57 25.66
C GLU A 190 -44.36 4.81 26.62
N VAL A 191 -43.13 4.61 26.15
CA VAL A 191 -41.99 5.31 26.72
C VAL A 191 -41.99 6.70 26.10
N ASP A 192 -42.68 7.62 26.76
CA ASP A 192 -42.67 9.06 26.48
C ASP A 192 -41.26 9.63 26.69
N ALA A 193 -40.36 9.36 25.76
CA ALA A 193 -39.17 10.16 25.57
C ALA A 193 -39.56 11.32 24.63
N PRO A 194 -39.41 12.59 25.02
CA PRO A 194 -39.77 13.71 24.17
C PRO A 194 -38.98 13.64 22.85
N GLU A 195 -39.69 13.37 21.75
CA GLU A 195 -39.13 13.32 20.40
C GLU A 195 -38.73 14.73 19.97
N ASP A 196 -37.42 15.03 19.99
CA ASP A 196 -36.90 16.25 19.40
C ASP A 196 -36.88 16.09 17.87
N ASP A 197 -37.91 16.60 17.21
CA ASP A 197 -38.09 16.69 15.73
C ASP A 197 -36.86 17.19 14.97
N ARG A 198 -35.93 17.86 15.67
CA ARG A 198 -34.67 18.36 15.13
C ARG A 198 -33.72 17.23 14.73
N ALA A 199 -33.76 16.08 15.40
CA ALA A 199 -32.84 14.98 15.15
C ALA A 199 -33.01 14.37 13.74
N GLY A 200 -34.26 14.23 13.26
CA GLY A 200 -34.53 13.72 11.92
C GLY A 200 -34.07 14.67 10.81
N LYS A 201 -34.24 15.99 11.01
CA LYS A 201 -33.78 17.01 10.05
C LYS A 201 -32.26 17.04 9.94
N ALA A 202 -31.55 16.89 11.05
CA ALA A 202 -30.09 16.85 11.06
C ALA A 202 -29.55 15.64 10.27
N LEU A 203 -30.12 14.45 10.46
CA LEU A 203 -29.70 13.25 9.73
C LEU A 203 -29.89 13.37 8.22
N VAL A 204 -31.01 13.92 7.77
CA VAL A 204 -31.26 14.15 6.33
C VAL A 204 -30.29 15.19 5.75
N ALA A 205 -30.04 16.29 6.48
CA ALA A 205 -29.11 17.33 6.03
C ALA A 205 -27.68 16.81 5.93
N THR A 206 -27.20 16.08 6.95
CA THR A 206 -25.87 15.46 6.95
C THR A 206 -25.77 14.40 5.84
N GLY A 207 -26.78 13.55 5.70
CA GLY A 207 -26.81 12.54 4.63
C GLY A 207 -26.75 13.16 3.24
N ALA A 208 -27.51 14.22 2.99
CA ALA A 208 -27.46 14.97 1.73
C ALA A 208 -26.08 15.58 1.48
N GLY A 209 -25.44 16.16 2.50
CA GLY A 209 -24.08 16.69 2.40
C GLY A 209 -23.05 15.61 2.01
N LEU A 210 -23.12 14.44 2.65
CA LEU A 210 -22.23 13.32 2.34
C LEU A 210 -22.48 12.75 0.95
N THR A 211 -23.74 12.64 0.50
CA THR A 211 -24.05 12.18 -0.86
C THR A 211 -23.50 13.14 -1.91
N VAL A 212 -23.60 14.46 -1.70
CA VAL A 212 -23.01 15.46 -2.61
C VAL A 212 -21.49 15.32 -2.65
N LEU A 213 -20.84 15.20 -1.48
CA LEU A 213 -19.40 15.01 -1.38
C LEU A 213 -18.95 13.71 -2.09
N GLY A 214 -19.69 12.62 -1.89
CA GLY A 214 -19.44 11.35 -2.56
C GLY A 214 -19.61 11.44 -4.08
N GLY A 215 -20.61 12.21 -4.55
CA GLY A 215 -20.79 12.50 -5.97
C GLY A 215 -19.60 13.24 -6.59
N VAL A 216 -18.97 14.17 -5.86
CA VAL A 216 -17.72 14.82 -6.30
C VAL A 216 -16.60 13.79 -6.43
N GLY A 217 -16.47 12.87 -5.46
CA GLY A 217 -15.50 11.76 -5.53
C GLY A 217 -15.68 10.88 -6.76
N LEU A 218 -16.93 10.51 -7.08
CA LEU A 218 -17.25 9.77 -8.31
C LEU A 218 -16.95 10.58 -9.58
N GLY A 219 -17.14 11.90 -9.55
CA GLY A 219 -16.73 12.80 -10.64
C GLY A 219 -15.21 12.78 -10.87
N ILE A 220 -14.42 12.82 -9.80
CA ILE A 220 -12.96 12.67 -9.86
C ILE A 220 -12.60 11.30 -10.43
N MET A 221 -13.31 10.24 -10.02
CA MET A 221 -13.07 8.90 -10.57
C MET A 221 -13.24 8.86 -12.08
N VAL A 222 -14.37 9.36 -12.60
CA VAL A 222 -14.64 9.41 -14.05
C VAL A 222 -13.58 10.24 -14.77
N GLY A 223 -13.17 11.38 -14.20
CA GLY A 223 -12.08 12.19 -14.74
C GLY A 223 -10.75 11.42 -14.80
N GLY A 224 -10.41 10.68 -13.74
CA GLY A 224 -9.23 9.82 -13.68
C GLY A 224 -9.25 8.71 -14.73
N LEU A 225 -10.41 8.07 -14.95
CA LEU A 225 -10.57 7.03 -15.98
C LEU A 225 -10.39 7.58 -17.40
N VAL A 226 -10.97 8.74 -17.71
CA VAL A 226 -10.80 9.40 -19.03
C VAL A 226 -9.35 9.81 -19.27
N MET A 227 -8.71 10.37 -18.24
CA MET A 227 -7.29 10.73 -18.29
C MET A 227 -6.39 9.49 -18.46
N GLY A 228 -6.67 8.42 -17.74
CA GLY A 228 -5.96 7.15 -17.83
C GLY A 228 -6.15 6.46 -19.19
N SER A 229 -7.36 6.48 -19.75
CA SER A 229 -7.62 5.89 -21.07
C SER A 229 -6.93 6.67 -22.19
N GLY A 230 -6.94 8.02 -22.12
CA GLY A 230 -6.24 8.85 -23.09
C GLY A 230 -4.72 8.65 -23.04
N ALA A 231 -4.15 8.38 -21.86
CA ALA A 231 -2.75 8.07 -21.70
C ALA A 231 -2.33 6.68 -22.20
N ASN A 232 -3.27 5.77 -22.47
CA ASN A 232 -3.00 4.46 -23.07
C ASN A 232 -3.07 4.48 -24.60
N ASP A 233 -3.48 5.59 -25.21
CA ASP A 233 -3.44 5.74 -26.67
C ASP A 233 -2.03 6.10 -27.13
N ILE A 234 -1.27 5.04 -27.43
CA ILE A 234 0.12 5.11 -27.88
C ILE A 234 0.25 5.07 -29.41
N ALA A 235 -0.87 5.11 -30.15
CA ALA A 235 -0.86 4.94 -31.60
C ALA A 235 -0.10 6.05 -32.34
N ASP A 236 -0.12 7.28 -31.80
CA ASP A 236 0.47 8.46 -32.43
C ASP A 236 1.84 8.86 -31.85
N LEU A 237 2.38 8.08 -30.89
CA LEU A 237 3.67 8.40 -30.29
C LEU A 237 4.84 7.89 -31.13
N ASP A 238 5.80 8.78 -31.38
CA ASP A 238 7.08 8.41 -31.97
C ASP A 238 7.84 7.47 -31.03
N THR A 239 8.19 6.29 -31.53
CA THR A 239 8.94 5.27 -30.79
C THR A 239 10.32 5.75 -30.32
N THR A 240 10.86 6.80 -30.94
CA THR A 240 12.16 7.39 -30.58
C THR A 240 12.06 8.45 -29.48
N ASP A 241 10.87 8.95 -29.16
CA ASP A 241 10.67 9.93 -28.08
C ASP A 241 10.52 9.22 -26.73
N ALA A 242 11.65 8.94 -26.08
CA ALA A 242 11.67 8.34 -24.75
C ALA A 242 11.11 9.27 -23.66
N ALA A 243 11.26 10.59 -23.81
CA ALA A 243 10.82 11.56 -22.82
C ALA A 243 9.29 11.70 -22.85
N GLY A 244 8.70 11.88 -24.03
CA GLY A 244 7.23 11.97 -24.20
C GLY A 244 6.51 10.71 -23.73
N ARG A 245 7.08 9.52 -23.94
CA ARG A 245 6.55 8.27 -23.38
C ARG A 245 6.59 8.24 -21.85
N GLY A 246 7.64 8.79 -21.25
CA GLY A 246 7.76 8.90 -19.80
C GLY A 246 6.64 9.74 -19.18
N ASP A 247 6.36 10.89 -19.79
CA ASP A 247 5.30 11.81 -19.35
C ASP A 247 3.90 11.21 -19.54
N GLN A 248 3.67 10.49 -20.65
CA GLN A 248 2.41 9.76 -20.86
C GLN A 248 2.19 8.70 -19.77
N PHE A 249 3.21 7.89 -19.44
CA PHE A 249 3.07 6.90 -18.38
C PHE A 249 2.85 7.52 -17.00
N ALA A 250 3.49 8.66 -16.71
CA ALA A 250 3.24 9.40 -15.47
C ALA A 250 1.79 9.90 -15.40
N THR A 251 1.27 10.43 -16.52
CA THR A 251 -0.12 10.87 -16.68
C THR A 251 -1.11 9.71 -16.50
N GLY A 252 -0.82 8.54 -17.08
CA GLY A 252 -1.64 7.33 -16.94
C GLY A 252 -1.68 6.80 -15.50
N ARG A 253 -0.53 6.80 -14.81
CA ARG A 253 -0.47 6.43 -13.37
C ARG A 253 -1.31 7.39 -12.53
N LEU A 254 -1.19 8.69 -12.76
CA LEU A 254 -1.99 9.69 -12.06
C LEU A 254 -3.49 9.50 -12.30
N GLY A 255 -3.90 9.26 -13.55
CA GLY A 255 -5.29 8.97 -13.90
C GLY A 255 -5.84 7.75 -13.15
N ASN A 256 -5.08 6.65 -13.11
CA ASN A 256 -5.46 5.46 -12.33
C ASN A 256 -5.55 5.73 -10.83
N THR A 257 -4.60 6.48 -10.25
CA THR A 257 -4.64 6.85 -8.83
C THR A 257 -5.89 7.68 -8.51
N LEU A 258 -6.21 8.68 -9.34
CA LEU A 258 -7.42 9.51 -9.17
C LEU A 258 -8.69 8.68 -9.31
N ALA A 259 -8.72 7.73 -10.25
CA ALA A 259 -9.82 6.80 -10.43
C ALA A 259 -10.07 5.97 -9.15
N ILE A 260 -9.04 5.33 -8.61
CA ILE A 260 -9.16 4.46 -7.44
C ILE A 260 -9.54 5.26 -6.19
N VAL A 261 -8.82 6.34 -5.90
CA VAL A 261 -9.06 7.16 -4.70
C VAL A 261 -10.44 7.81 -4.77
N GLY A 262 -10.80 8.39 -5.92
CA GLY A 262 -12.11 8.99 -6.14
C GLY A 262 -13.24 7.95 -6.04
N GLY A 263 -13.03 6.75 -6.58
CA GLY A 263 -14.03 5.68 -6.57
C GLY A 263 -14.29 5.13 -5.18
N VAL A 264 -13.25 4.81 -4.41
CA VAL A 264 -13.38 4.28 -3.04
C VAL A 264 -13.97 5.33 -2.11
N ALA A 265 -13.40 6.54 -2.07
CA ALA A 265 -13.91 7.61 -1.21
C ALA A 265 -15.33 8.01 -1.61
N GLY A 266 -15.59 8.16 -2.91
CA GLY A 266 -16.90 8.51 -3.45
C GLY A 266 -17.96 7.47 -3.12
N GLY A 267 -17.67 6.19 -3.35
CA GLY A 267 -18.59 5.08 -3.07
C GLY A 267 -19.01 5.00 -1.60
N VAL A 268 -18.04 5.10 -0.67
CA VAL A 268 -18.33 5.09 0.77
C VAL A 268 -19.22 6.27 1.18
N PHE A 269 -18.89 7.50 0.74
CA PHE A 269 -19.68 8.68 1.10
C PHE A 269 -21.09 8.67 0.52
N VAL A 270 -21.29 8.19 -0.71
CA VAL A 270 -22.62 8.05 -1.30
C VAL A 270 -23.45 7.03 -0.51
N ALA A 271 -22.90 5.85 -0.23
CA ALA A 271 -23.60 4.80 0.51
C ALA A 271 -24.00 5.27 1.93
N THR A 272 -23.07 5.87 2.68
CA THR A 272 -23.36 6.41 4.01
C THR A 272 -24.38 7.55 3.95
N GLY A 273 -24.26 8.46 2.99
CA GLY A 273 -25.19 9.58 2.83
C GLY A 273 -26.62 9.12 2.55
N VAL A 274 -26.80 8.13 1.66
CA VAL A 274 -28.10 7.52 1.35
C VAL A 274 -28.69 6.84 2.58
N ALA A 275 -27.91 6.06 3.32
CA ALA A 275 -28.39 5.40 4.54
C ALA A 275 -28.91 6.42 5.57
N LEU A 276 -28.19 7.52 5.80
CA LEU A 276 -28.61 8.59 6.72
C LEU A 276 -29.88 9.30 6.26
N ILE A 277 -30.05 9.54 4.95
CA ILE A 277 -31.29 10.10 4.39
C ILE A 277 -32.47 9.17 4.65
N VAL A 278 -32.32 7.87 4.43
CA VAL A 278 -33.38 6.88 4.64
C VAL A 278 -33.78 6.83 6.11
N VAL A 279 -32.81 6.68 7.02
CA VAL A 279 -33.05 6.65 8.47
C VAL A 279 -33.71 7.95 8.96
N GLY A 280 -33.25 9.11 8.45
CA GLY A 280 -33.84 10.40 8.76
C GLY A 280 -35.29 10.55 8.31
N LYS A 281 -35.65 10.01 7.13
CA LYS A 281 -37.04 10.01 6.64
C LYS A 281 -37.94 9.06 7.43
N LEU A 282 -37.45 7.86 7.77
CA LEU A 282 -38.21 6.88 8.56
C LEU A 282 -38.56 7.42 9.96
N ARG A 283 -37.63 8.15 10.61
CA ARG A 283 -37.89 8.79 11.90
C ARG A 283 -38.94 9.90 11.84
N LYS A 284 -39.07 10.61 10.71
CA LYS A 284 -40.05 11.69 10.53
C LYS A 284 -41.49 11.17 10.30
N GLY A 285 -41.64 9.90 9.91
CA GLY A 285 -42.91 9.31 9.47
C GLY A 285 -43.91 8.95 10.57
N LYS A 286 -43.52 8.94 11.85
CA LYS A 286 -44.42 8.54 12.95
C LYS A 286 -45.57 9.53 13.22
N GLY A 287 -45.58 10.71 12.60
CA GLY A 287 -46.62 11.72 12.80
C GLY A 287 -47.82 11.68 11.84
N LYS A 288 -47.70 11.17 10.61
CA LYS A 288 -48.80 11.13 9.61
C LYS A 288 -48.58 10.03 8.58
N ALA A 289 -49.47 9.03 8.54
CA ALA A 289 -49.41 7.86 7.67
C ALA A 289 -49.51 8.23 6.17
N THR A 290 -48.38 8.53 5.56
CA THR A 290 -48.21 8.65 4.11
C THR A 290 -47.11 7.68 3.71
N ALA A 291 -47.46 6.61 2.99
CA ALA A 291 -46.52 5.59 2.55
C ALA A 291 -46.05 5.90 1.13
N LEU A 292 -44.75 5.73 0.88
CA LEU A 292 -44.11 5.94 -0.42
C LEU A 292 -43.43 4.62 -0.76
N ALA A 293 -44.00 3.87 -1.69
CA ALA A 293 -43.53 2.53 -2.07
C ALA A 293 -42.91 2.56 -3.46
N PRO A 294 -41.76 1.89 -3.69
CA PRO A 294 -41.24 1.68 -5.03
C PRO A 294 -42.22 0.81 -5.83
N ALA A 295 -42.54 1.25 -7.04
CA ALA A 295 -43.34 0.48 -7.99
C ALA A 295 -42.39 -0.04 -9.08
N ILE A 296 -42.14 -1.35 -9.06
CA ILE A 296 -41.33 -2.04 -10.06
C ILE A 296 -42.26 -2.93 -10.88
N GLY A 297 -42.31 -2.70 -12.18
CA GLY A 297 -43.08 -3.51 -13.11
C GLY A 297 -42.39 -3.61 -14.48
N PRO A 298 -42.83 -4.51 -15.38
CA PRO A 298 -42.23 -4.67 -16.69
C PRO A 298 -42.24 -3.34 -17.46
N GLY A 299 -41.08 -2.71 -17.62
CA GLY A 299 -40.91 -1.44 -18.32
C GLY A 299 -41.17 -0.16 -17.51
N VAL A 300 -41.44 -0.26 -16.20
CA VAL A 300 -41.69 0.92 -15.35
C VAL A 300 -40.91 0.81 -14.04
N LEU A 301 -40.06 1.82 -13.81
CA LEU A 301 -39.41 2.08 -12.53
C LEU A 301 -39.97 3.39 -11.99
N GLY A 302 -40.76 3.34 -10.91
CA GLY A 302 -41.45 4.51 -10.38
C GLY A 302 -41.63 4.50 -8.87
N LEU A 303 -42.22 5.57 -8.35
CA LEU A 303 -42.58 5.72 -6.93
C LEU A 303 -44.09 5.95 -6.82
N GLN A 304 -44.78 5.15 -6.00
CA GLN A 304 -46.20 5.30 -5.71
C GLN A 304 -46.38 5.93 -4.33
N LEU A 305 -47.19 6.99 -4.25
CA LEU A 305 -47.54 7.67 -3.00
C LEU A 305 -48.97 7.27 -2.60
N THR A 306 -49.13 6.68 -1.42
CA THR A 306 -50.45 6.37 -0.85
C THR A 306 -50.62 7.09 0.48
N GLY A 307 -51.75 7.77 0.67
CA GLY A 307 -52.06 8.54 1.88
C GLY A 307 -53.54 8.44 2.22
N ARG A 308 -53.85 8.46 3.52
CA ARG A 308 -55.21 8.47 4.05
C ARG A 308 -55.49 9.87 4.60
N PHE A 309 -56.52 10.53 4.05
CA PHE A 309 -56.94 11.88 4.44
C PHE A 309 -58.02 11.83 5.53
#